data_AF-A0AAU7QAA5-F1
#
_entry.id   AF-A0AAU7QAA5-F1
#
_cell.length_a   1.000
_cell.length_b   1.000
_cell.length_c   1.000
_cell.angle_alpha   90.00
_cell.angle_beta   90.00
_cell.angle_gamma   90.00
#
_symmetry.space_group_name_H-M   'P 1'
#
loop_
_entity.id
_entity.type
_entity.pdbx_description
1 polymer ?
#
loop_
_entity_poly.entity_id
_entity_poly.type
_entity_poly.pdbx_seq_one_letter_code
_entity_poly.pdbx_strand_id
1 'polypeptide(L)'
;MDWRSYRSTANIGVFFLLFWGCVAIGIGFAHSLAALIIARIALGIAEGAALPNATRALAIWMPVERRASAQGLMQGSSRFGTAIAAPIIAGVMLFFGTWRGAFWVLGSIGLLWAVIWIAYYRNTSLEKRGEHKLKGDSLNVIATNAAIKVPSVPWKPLIKRMAPTICVWFCQGWTFWMFLSWIPLFLLTQYRVDIKSSAIFTASVFFFRRSGRFGGRVGE
;
A
#
# COMPACT_ATOMS: atom_id res chain seq x y z
N MET A 1 -18.40 -15.02 8.84
CA MET A 1 -18.54 -13.58 8.58
C MET A 1 -19.59 -13.45 7.48
N ASP A 2 -20.60 -12.59 7.62
CA ASP A 2 -21.69 -12.50 6.64
C ASP A 2 -21.17 -12.17 5.23
N TRP A 3 -21.65 -12.90 4.22
CA TRP A 3 -21.25 -12.74 2.82
C TRP A 3 -21.41 -11.29 2.30
N ARG A 4 -22.37 -10.55 2.87
CA ARG A 4 -22.60 -9.12 2.60
C ARG A 4 -21.42 -8.25 3.04
N SER A 5 -20.78 -8.56 4.16
CA SER A 5 -19.58 -7.85 4.65
C SER A 5 -18.36 -8.11 3.77
N TYR A 6 -18.25 -9.33 3.24
CA TYR A 6 -17.20 -9.70 2.28
C TYR A 6 -17.33 -8.92 0.96
N ARG A 7 -18.53 -8.92 0.37
CA ARG A 7 -18.81 -8.16 -0.87
C ARG A 7 -18.63 -6.65 -0.69
N SER A 8 -19.04 -6.12 0.47
CA SER A 8 -18.83 -4.71 0.81
C SER A 8 -17.34 -4.35 0.82
N THR A 9 -16.49 -5.19 1.42
CA THR A 9 -15.03 -4.95 1.49
C THR A 9 -14.37 -4.91 0.10
N ALA A 10 -14.73 -5.85 -0.77
CA ALA A 10 -14.22 -5.89 -2.14
C ALA A 10 -14.66 -4.66 -2.96
N ASN A 11 -15.94 -4.27 -2.82
CA ASN A 11 -16.48 -3.09 -3.50
C ASN A 11 -15.81 -1.79 -3.01
N ILE A 12 -15.53 -1.68 -1.71
CA ILE A 12 -14.82 -0.52 -1.14
C ILE A 12 -13.40 -0.42 -1.73
N GLY A 13 -12.66 -1.53 -1.79
CA GLY A 13 -11.32 -1.54 -2.39
C GLY A 13 -11.31 -1.12 -3.86
N VAL A 14 -12.28 -1.62 -4.64
CA VAL A 14 -12.45 -1.23 -6.05
C VAL A 14 -12.82 0.24 -6.21
N PHE A 15 -13.72 0.76 -5.36
CA PHE A 15 -14.10 2.17 -5.38
C PHE A 15 -12.89 3.08 -5.16
N PHE A 16 -12.07 2.80 -4.15
CA PHE A 16 -10.86 3.59 -3.89
C PHE A 16 -9.81 3.44 -5.00
N LEU A 17 -9.72 2.28 -5.66
CA LEU A 17 -8.84 2.09 -6.80
C LEU A 17 -9.29 2.89 -8.04
N LEU A 18 -10.60 2.90 -8.33
CA LEU A 18 -11.18 3.73 -9.39
C LEU A 18 -10.97 5.22 -9.09
N PHE A 19 -11.24 5.62 -7.85
CA PHE A 19 -11.04 6.99 -7.40
C PHE A 19 -9.56 7.41 -7.53
N TRP A 20 -8.62 6.55 -7.12
CA TRP A 20 -7.19 6.76 -7.29
C TRP A 20 -6.82 6.95 -8.77
N GLY A 21 -7.30 6.07 -9.65
CA GLY A 21 -7.02 6.14 -11.09
C GLY A 21 -7.54 7.44 -11.73
N CYS A 22 -8.78 7.84 -11.41
CA CYS A 22 -9.36 9.09 -11.90
C CYS A 22 -8.59 10.32 -11.40
N VAL A 23 -8.25 10.37 -10.11
CA VAL A 23 -7.48 11.48 -9.53
C VAL A 23 -6.08 11.53 -10.14
N ALA A 24 -5.42 10.39 -10.33
CA ALA A 24 -4.11 10.32 -10.97
C ALA A 24 -4.14 10.89 -12.38
N ILE A 25 -5.11 10.52 -13.22
CA ILE A 25 -5.30 11.12 -14.55
C ILE A 25 -5.54 12.63 -14.45
N GLY A 26 -6.38 13.05 -13.49
CA GLY A 26 -6.70 14.46 -13.23
C GLY A 26 -5.47 15.31 -12.89
N ILE A 27 -4.47 14.75 -12.19
CA ILE A 27 -3.20 15.44 -11.91
C ILE A 27 -2.47 15.81 -13.20
N GLY A 28 -2.54 14.96 -14.24
CA GLY A 28 -1.93 15.25 -15.54
C GLY A 28 -2.54 16.48 -16.24
N PHE A 29 -3.78 16.84 -15.92
CA PHE A 29 -4.48 18.02 -16.43
C PHE A 29 -4.40 19.25 -15.52
N ALA A 30 -3.70 19.14 -14.38
CA ALA A 30 -3.59 20.27 -13.47
C ALA A 30 -2.66 21.37 -14.04
N HIS A 31 -3.18 22.61 -14.05
CA HIS A 31 -2.45 23.80 -14.49
C HIS A 31 -2.17 24.81 -13.36
N SER A 32 -2.73 24.62 -12.17
CA SER A 32 -2.52 25.51 -11.01
C SER A 32 -1.96 24.75 -9.80
N LEU A 33 -1.24 25.47 -8.94
CA LEU A 33 -0.72 24.91 -7.68
C LEU A 33 -1.87 24.44 -6.78
N ALA A 34 -2.96 25.21 -6.69
CA ALA A 34 -4.14 24.84 -5.92
C ALA A 34 -4.74 23.51 -6.42
N ALA A 35 -4.86 23.33 -7.74
CA ALA A 35 -5.34 22.07 -8.32
C ALA A 35 -4.43 20.88 -7.97
N LEU A 36 -3.10 21.08 -7.99
CA LEU A 36 -2.15 20.05 -7.58
C LEU A 36 -2.28 19.68 -6.10
N ILE A 37 -2.46 20.66 -5.22
CA ILE A 37 -2.65 20.41 -3.78
C ILE A 37 -3.93 19.62 -3.54
N ILE A 38 -5.05 20.05 -4.14
CA ILE A 38 -6.34 19.35 -4.00
C ILE A 38 -6.24 17.92 -4.54
N ALA A 39 -5.64 17.74 -5.72
CA ALA A 39 -5.46 16.43 -6.30
C ALA A 39 -4.55 15.53 -5.46
N ARG A 40 -3.52 16.08 -4.80
CA ARG A 40 -2.66 15.35 -3.86
C ARG A 40 -3.40 14.92 -2.60
N ILE A 41 -4.26 15.77 -2.05
CA ILE A 41 -5.10 15.42 -0.91
C ILE A 41 -6.06 14.29 -1.30
N ALA A 42 -6.73 14.41 -2.46
CA ALA A 42 -7.63 13.38 -2.98
C ALA A 42 -6.90 12.05 -3.22
N LEU A 43 -5.68 12.09 -3.78
CA LEU A 43 -4.86 10.89 -3.99
C LEU A 43 -4.50 10.23 -2.66
N GLY A 44 -4.14 11.02 -1.63
CA GLY A 44 -3.83 10.52 -0.30
C GLY A 44 -5.02 9.83 0.37
N ILE A 45 -6.24 10.35 0.20
CA ILE A 45 -7.47 9.71 0.67
C ILE A 45 -7.65 8.33 0.01
N ALA A 46 -7.39 8.23 -1.29
CA ALA A 46 -7.50 6.99 -2.03
C ALA A 46 -6.45 5.95 -1.59
N GLU A 47 -5.20 6.36 -1.42
CA GLU A 47 -4.09 5.49 -1.03
C GLU A 47 -4.21 4.99 0.42
N GLY A 48 -4.77 5.81 1.32
CA GLY A 48 -4.95 5.46 2.73
C GLY A 48 -5.81 4.20 2.94
N ALA A 49 -6.76 3.94 2.04
CA ALA A 49 -7.62 2.76 2.11
C ALA A 49 -6.97 1.48 1.54
N ALA A 50 -5.86 1.59 0.80
CA ALA A 50 -5.28 0.46 0.07
C ALA A 50 -4.67 -0.61 1.00
N LEU A 51 -3.81 -0.19 1.94
CA LEU A 51 -3.17 -1.09 2.91
C LEU A 51 -4.16 -1.80 3.86
N PRO A 52 -5.15 -1.12 4.48
CA PRO A 52 -6.12 -1.80 5.33
C PRO A 52 -7.03 -2.76 4.54
N ASN A 53 -7.41 -2.42 3.31
CA ASN A 53 -8.16 -3.35 2.45
C ASN A 53 -7.33 -4.58 2.06
N ALA A 54 -6.06 -4.39 1.70
CA ALA A 54 -5.17 -5.49 1.33
C ALA A 54 -4.88 -6.43 2.51
N THR A 55 -4.61 -5.88 3.70
CA THR A 55 -4.37 -6.67 4.91
C THR A 55 -5.63 -7.42 5.36
N ARG A 56 -6.81 -6.79 5.28
CA ARG A 56 -8.09 -7.44 5.55
C ARG A 56 -8.39 -8.56 4.56
N ALA A 57 -8.17 -8.33 3.27
CA ALA A 57 -8.32 -9.37 2.25
C ALA A 57 -7.39 -10.56 2.54
N LEU A 58 -6.11 -10.31 2.82
CA LEU A 58 -5.18 -11.39 3.20
C LEU A 58 -5.63 -12.16 4.44
N ALA A 59 -6.17 -11.47 5.46
CA ALA A 59 -6.65 -12.13 6.67
C ALA A 59 -7.84 -13.08 6.41
N ILE A 60 -8.70 -12.75 5.43
CA ILE A 60 -9.85 -13.57 5.06
C ILE A 60 -9.44 -14.77 4.21
N TRP A 61 -8.52 -14.58 3.27
CA TRP A 61 -8.17 -15.59 2.28
C TRP A 61 -7.03 -16.53 2.72
N MET A 62 -6.21 -16.13 3.69
CA MET A 62 -5.06 -16.92 4.14
C MET A 62 -5.25 -17.52 5.54
N PRO A 63 -4.89 -18.80 5.74
CA PRO A 63 -4.83 -19.42 7.06
C PRO A 63 -3.75 -18.75 7.93
N VAL A 64 -3.96 -18.73 9.25
CA VAL A 64 -3.20 -17.91 10.22
C VAL A 64 -1.69 -18.17 10.12
N GLU A 65 -1.32 -19.42 9.95
CA GLU A 65 0.06 -19.92 9.89
C GLU A 65 0.82 -19.39 8.66
N ARG A 66 0.09 -19.11 7.57
CA ARG A 66 0.68 -18.59 6.32
C ARG A 66 0.54 -17.08 6.17
N ARG A 67 -0.14 -16.39 7.09
CA ARG A 67 -0.36 -14.93 7.00
C ARG A 67 0.95 -14.15 7.03
N ALA A 68 1.92 -14.54 7.86
CA ALA A 68 3.21 -13.87 7.94
C ALA A 68 3.98 -13.93 6.60
N SER A 69 4.01 -15.11 5.97
CA SER A 69 4.61 -15.30 4.64
C SER A 69 3.87 -14.52 3.56
N ALA A 70 2.54 -14.51 3.58
CA ALA A 70 1.72 -13.76 2.63
C ALA A 70 1.92 -12.24 2.76
N GLN A 71 2.02 -11.73 4.00
CA GLN A 71 2.36 -10.33 4.28
C GLN A 71 3.77 -10.01 3.80
N GLY A 72 4.73 -10.91 4.03
CA GLY A 72 6.10 -10.77 3.52
C GLY A 72 6.13 -10.69 1.99
N LEU A 73 5.38 -11.53 1.30
CA LEU A 73 5.24 -11.51 -0.16
C LEU A 73 4.60 -10.19 -0.62
N MET A 74 3.50 -9.76 -0.01
CA MET A 74 2.83 -8.49 -0.35
C MET A 74 3.79 -7.30 -0.25
N GLN A 75 4.57 -7.24 0.83
CA GLN A 75 5.56 -6.18 1.03
C GLN A 75 6.76 -6.31 0.08
N GLY A 76 7.13 -7.53 -0.31
CA GLY A 76 8.15 -7.79 -1.33
C GLY A 76 7.69 -7.30 -2.70
N SER A 77 6.48 -7.67 -3.10
CA SER A 77 5.85 -7.27 -4.37
C SER A 77 5.70 -5.76 -4.47
N SER A 78 5.33 -5.06 -3.39
CA SER A 78 5.27 -3.59 -3.39
C SER A 78 6.62 -2.95 -3.76
N ARG A 79 7.72 -3.41 -3.15
CA ARG A 79 9.07 -2.88 -3.43
C ARG A 79 9.56 -3.22 -4.82
N PHE A 80 9.29 -4.45 -5.26
CA PHE A 80 9.62 -4.89 -6.62
C PHE A 80 8.84 -4.09 -7.66
N GLY A 81 7.55 -3.86 -7.42
CA GLY A 81 6.71 -2.98 -8.23
C GLY A 81 7.27 -1.56 -8.33
N THR A 82 7.69 -0.97 -7.21
CA THR A 82 8.34 0.36 -7.22
C THR A 82 9.64 0.37 -8.03
N ALA A 83 10.45 -0.69 -7.94
CA ALA A 83 11.71 -0.79 -8.68
C ALA A 83 11.50 -0.86 -10.19
N ILE A 84 10.44 -1.56 -10.64
CA ILE A 84 10.06 -1.63 -12.07
C ILE A 84 9.33 -0.37 -12.52
N ALA A 85 8.50 0.22 -11.67
CA ALA A 85 7.74 1.42 -12.01
C ALA A 85 8.65 2.61 -12.33
N ALA A 86 9.76 2.77 -11.60
CA ALA A 86 10.70 3.87 -11.81
C ALA A 86 11.24 4.00 -13.26
N PRO A 87 11.85 2.96 -13.87
CA PRO A 87 12.32 3.04 -15.26
C PRO A 87 11.17 3.17 -16.27
N ILE A 88 10.01 2.54 -16.02
CA ILE A 88 8.84 2.69 -16.89
C ILE A 88 8.36 4.14 -16.90
N ILE A 89 8.23 4.75 -15.72
CA ILE A 89 7.83 6.15 -15.57
C ILE A 89 8.84 7.06 -16.26
N ALA A 90 10.14 6.82 -16.08
CA ALA A 90 11.18 7.59 -16.76
C ALA A 90 11.06 7.48 -18.29
N GLY A 91 10.84 6.28 -18.83
CA GLY A 91 10.61 6.07 -20.26
C GLY A 91 9.37 6.79 -20.79
N VAL A 92 8.25 6.75 -20.04
CA VAL A 92 7.02 7.47 -20.39
C VAL A 92 7.24 8.99 -20.36
N MET A 93 7.97 9.51 -19.37
CA MET A 93 8.30 10.93 -19.29
C MET A 93 9.14 11.39 -20.47
N LEU A 94 10.10 10.57 -20.93
CA LEU A 94 10.90 10.86 -22.13
C LEU A 94 10.05 10.83 -23.40
N PHE A 95 9.13 9.88 -23.53
CA PHE A 95 8.26 9.76 -24.71
C PHE A 95 7.28 10.93 -24.84
N PHE A 96 6.62 11.32 -23.74
CA PHE A 96 5.67 12.44 -23.75
C PHE A 96 6.35 13.82 -23.61
N GLY A 97 7.65 13.87 -23.31
CA GLY A 97 8.37 15.10 -23.00
C GLY A 97 7.87 15.82 -21.75
N THR A 98 7.00 15.19 -20.95
CA THR A 98 6.38 15.82 -19.78
C THR A 98 6.06 14.81 -18.69
N TRP A 99 6.14 15.28 -17.44
CA TRP A 99 5.75 14.50 -16.25
C TRP A 99 4.25 14.16 -16.22
N ARG A 100 3.42 14.92 -16.96
CA ARG A 100 1.97 14.70 -17.06
C ARG A 100 1.63 13.35 -17.68
N GLY A 101 2.42 12.90 -18.67
CA GLY A 101 2.22 11.61 -19.34
C GLY A 101 2.32 10.42 -18.39
N ALA A 102 3.20 10.50 -17.38
CA ALA A 102 3.32 9.45 -16.37
C ALA A 102 2.02 9.27 -15.57
N PHE A 103 1.34 10.37 -15.22
CA PHE A 103 0.09 10.34 -14.48
C PHE A 103 -1.08 9.78 -15.31
N TRP A 104 -1.13 10.11 -16.61
CA TRP A 104 -2.11 9.53 -17.52
C TRP A 104 -1.94 8.01 -17.68
N VAL A 105 -0.70 7.56 -17.90
CA VAL A 105 -0.41 6.13 -18.07
C VAL A 105 -0.69 5.35 -16.78
N LEU A 106 -0.18 5.82 -15.64
CA LEU A 106 -0.38 5.14 -14.35
C LEU A 106 -1.85 5.10 -13.94
N GLY A 107 -2.55 6.22 -14.08
CA GLY A 107 -3.98 6.28 -13.76
C GLY A 107 -4.80 5.38 -14.69
N SER A 108 -4.46 5.33 -15.98
CA SER A 108 -5.11 4.42 -16.94
C SER A 108 -4.88 2.95 -16.60
N ILE A 109 -3.65 2.56 -16.24
CA ILE A 109 -3.34 1.20 -15.79
C ILE A 109 -4.14 0.86 -14.52
N GLY A 110 -4.24 1.80 -13.57
CA GLY A 110 -5.03 1.63 -12.35
C GLY A 110 -6.52 1.42 -12.64
N LEU A 111 -7.09 2.20 -13.56
CA LEU A 111 -8.48 2.04 -13.99
C LEU A 111 -8.73 0.73 -14.72
N LEU A 112 -7.83 0.36 -15.66
CA LEU A 112 -7.90 -0.93 -16.35
C LEU A 112 -7.86 -2.09 -15.34
N TRP A 113 -6.97 -2.01 -14.36
CA TRP A 113 -6.88 -3.02 -13.30
C TRP A 113 -8.17 -3.09 -12.47
N ALA A 114 -8.77 -1.95 -12.13
CA ALA A 114 -10.05 -1.92 -11.44
C ALA A 114 -11.17 -2.58 -12.25
N VAL A 115 -11.24 -2.32 -13.55
CA VAL A 115 -12.22 -2.94 -14.46
C VAL A 115 -12.02 -4.46 -14.54
N ILE A 116 -10.77 -4.92 -14.68
CA ILE A 116 -10.43 -6.34 -14.65
C ILE A 116 -10.90 -6.97 -13.33
N TRP A 117 -10.67 -6.29 -12.21
CA TRP A 117 -11.07 -6.78 -10.89
C TRP A 117 -12.59 -6.87 -10.73
N ILE A 118 -13.33 -5.86 -11.23
CA ILE A 118 -14.80 -5.88 -11.26
C ILE A 118 -15.29 -7.06 -12.10
N ALA A 119 -14.75 -7.25 -13.30
CA ALA A 119 -15.13 -8.35 -14.19
C ALA A 119 -14.83 -9.70 -13.56
N TYR A 120 -13.65 -9.86 -12.94
CA TYR A 120 -13.25 -11.09 -12.27
C TYR A 120 -14.15 -11.40 -11.05
N TYR A 121 -14.45 -10.42 -10.21
CA TYR A 121 -15.32 -10.60 -9.04
C TYR A 121 -16.79 -10.82 -9.41
N ARG A 122 -17.25 -10.23 -10.52
CA ARG A 122 -18.62 -10.42 -11.01
C ARG A 122 -18.82 -11.78 -11.69
N ASN A 123 -17.81 -12.27 -12.41
CA ASN A 123 -17.84 -13.58 -13.07
C ASN A 123 -17.50 -14.73 -12.12
N THR A 124 -16.72 -14.47 -11.07
CA THR A 124 -16.61 -15.39 -9.94
C THR A 124 -17.89 -15.28 -9.13
N SER A 125 -18.97 -15.88 -9.62
CA SER A 125 -20.12 -16.22 -8.78
C SER A 125 -19.57 -17.03 -7.60
N LEU A 126 -19.42 -16.37 -6.45
CA LEU A 126 -19.10 -17.04 -5.20
C LEU A 126 -20.19 -18.07 -4.84
N GLU A 127 -21.33 -18.03 -5.51
CA GLU A 127 -22.35 -19.08 -5.57
C GLU A 127 -21.79 -20.41 -6.11
N LYS A 128 -20.99 -20.41 -7.19
CA LYS A 128 -20.36 -21.65 -7.72
C LYS A 128 -19.07 -22.04 -6.98
N ARG A 129 -18.38 -21.09 -6.34
CA ARG A 129 -17.11 -21.37 -5.62
C ARG A 129 -17.29 -21.66 -4.13
N GLY A 130 -18.44 -21.26 -3.57
CA GLY A 130 -18.83 -21.54 -2.19
C GLY A 130 -19.12 -23.02 -1.94
N GLU A 131 -19.45 -23.78 -2.97
CA GLU A 131 -19.75 -25.21 -2.83
C GLU A 131 -18.51 -26.11 -2.99
N HIS A 132 -17.49 -25.71 -3.76
CA HIS A 132 -16.45 -26.63 -4.22
C HIS A 132 -15.06 -26.48 -3.56
N LYS A 133 -14.77 -25.40 -2.82
CA LYS A 133 -13.48 -25.24 -2.10
C LYS A 133 -13.60 -24.94 -0.61
N LEU A 134 -14.81 -24.85 -0.11
CA LEU A 134 -15.13 -24.60 1.30
C LEU A 134 -15.44 -25.92 2.05
N LYS A 135 -15.55 -27.05 1.35
CA LYS A 135 -16.10 -28.32 1.87
C LYS A 135 -15.13 -29.19 2.71
N GLY A 136 -14.29 -28.62 3.57
CA GLY A 136 -13.44 -29.49 4.41
C GLY A 136 -12.98 -28.89 5.72
N ASP A 137 -12.33 -27.73 5.68
CA ASP A 137 -11.59 -27.23 6.86
C ASP A 137 -11.63 -25.70 7.01
N SER A 138 -11.70 -24.99 5.89
CA SER A 138 -11.73 -23.52 5.85
C SER A 138 -13.09 -22.94 6.27
N LEU A 139 -14.20 -23.68 6.12
CA LEU A 139 -15.50 -23.25 6.64
C LEU A 139 -15.55 -23.23 8.17
N ASN A 140 -14.90 -24.16 8.86
CA ASN A 140 -14.88 -24.14 10.33
C ASN A 140 -14.12 -22.90 10.84
N VAL A 141 -13.03 -22.50 10.20
CA VAL A 141 -12.29 -21.29 10.58
C VAL A 141 -13.09 -20.00 10.29
N ILE A 142 -13.87 -19.97 9.20
CA ILE A 142 -14.68 -18.78 8.83
C ILE A 142 -16.02 -18.72 9.58
N ALA A 143 -16.64 -19.85 9.88
CA ALA A 143 -17.88 -19.98 10.65
C ALA A 143 -17.65 -19.71 12.15
N THR A 144 -16.54 -20.17 12.72
CA THR A 144 -16.17 -19.82 14.10
C THR A 144 -15.92 -18.32 14.27
N ASN A 145 -15.41 -17.64 13.22
CA ASN A 145 -15.26 -16.19 13.19
C ASN A 145 -16.54 -15.43 12.77
N ALA A 146 -17.60 -16.12 12.33
CA ALA A 146 -18.86 -15.52 11.89
C ALA A 146 -19.81 -15.18 13.04
N ALA A 147 -19.82 -16.03 14.06
CA ALA A 147 -20.76 -15.96 15.18
C ALA A 147 -20.26 -15.05 16.31
N ILE A 148 -19.10 -14.41 16.16
CA ILE A 148 -18.63 -13.41 17.12
C ILE A 148 -19.43 -12.13 16.86
N LYS A 149 -20.47 -11.89 17.67
CA LYS A 149 -21.05 -10.55 17.85
C LYS A 149 -19.87 -9.61 18.06
N VAL A 150 -19.60 -8.71 17.10
CA VAL A 150 -18.49 -7.75 17.19
C VAL A 150 -18.80 -6.89 18.42
N PRO A 151 -18.12 -7.09 19.56
CA PRO A 151 -18.41 -6.31 20.75
C PRO A 151 -18.05 -4.86 20.43
N SER A 152 -18.74 -3.90 21.07
CA SER A 152 -18.33 -2.50 21.00
C SER A 152 -16.84 -2.42 21.34
N VAL A 153 -16.02 -1.99 20.39
CA VAL A 153 -14.57 -2.02 20.52
C VAL A 153 -14.20 -1.04 21.64
N PRO A 154 -13.56 -1.50 22.73
CA PRO A 154 -13.16 -0.61 23.80
C PRO A 154 -11.95 0.20 23.34
N TRP A 155 -12.22 1.34 22.68
CA TRP A 155 -11.20 2.20 22.07
C TRP A 155 -10.15 2.69 23.07
N LYS A 156 -10.55 3.01 24.31
CA LYS A 156 -9.63 3.51 25.35
C LYS A 156 -8.57 2.46 25.75
N PRO A 157 -8.93 1.22 26.16
CA PRO A 157 -7.96 0.15 26.40
C PRO A 157 -7.11 -0.20 25.19
N LEU A 158 -7.73 -0.24 24.00
CA LEU A 158 -7.05 -0.60 22.76
C LEU A 158 -5.97 0.42 22.40
N ILE A 159 -6.30 1.71 22.43
CA ILE A 159 -5.33 2.80 22.20
C ILE A 159 -4.21 2.73 23.23
N LYS A 160 -4.52 2.51 24.52
CA LYS A 160 -3.48 2.41 25.56
C LYS A 160 -2.52 1.24 25.31
N ARG A 161 -3.01 0.11 24.80
CA ARG A 161 -2.19 -1.05 24.46
C ARG A 161 -1.39 -0.86 23.16
N MET A 162 -1.93 -0.11 22.19
CA MET A 162 -1.28 0.16 20.90
C MET A 162 -0.38 1.41 20.92
N ALA A 163 -0.53 2.30 21.90
CA ALA A 163 0.20 3.56 21.98
C ALA A 163 1.74 3.41 21.93
N PRO A 164 2.36 2.44 22.63
CA PRO A 164 3.81 2.23 22.51
C PRO A 164 4.22 1.87 21.09
N THR A 165 3.46 0.98 20.43
CA THR A 165 3.70 0.59 19.04
C THR A 165 3.51 1.78 18.10
N ILE A 166 2.44 2.56 18.24
CA ILE A 166 2.19 3.76 17.44
C ILE A 166 3.35 4.76 17.61
N CYS A 167 3.83 4.97 18.83
CA CYS A 167 4.96 5.85 19.12
C CYS A 167 6.24 5.37 18.42
N VAL A 168 6.56 4.07 18.50
CA VAL A 168 7.72 3.49 17.80
C VAL A 168 7.61 3.69 16.29
N TRP A 169 6.44 3.43 15.70
CA TRP A 169 6.21 3.63 14.27
C TRP A 169 6.29 5.11 13.86
N PHE A 170 5.80 6.01 14.71
CA PHE A 170 5.90 7.45 14.51
C PHE A 170 7.35 7.92 14.54
N CYS A 171 8.10 7.57 15.58
CA CYS A 171 9.52 7.89 15.70
C CYS A 171 10.31 7.32 14.52
N GLN A 172 10.05 6.06 14.15
CA GLN A 172 10.69 5.43 13.00
C GLN A 172 10.38 6.19 11.69
N GLY A 173 9.12 6.58 11.48
CA GLY A 173 8.70 7.35 10.30
C GLY A 173 9.34 8.74 10.27
N TRP A 174 9.32 9.45 11.39
CA TRP A 174 9.92 10.76 11.56
C TRP A 174 11.41 10.74 11.29
N THR A 175 12.15 9.84 11.94
CA THR A 175 13.59 9.67 11.74
C THR A 175 13.91 9.34 10.27
N PHE A 176 13.12 8.48 9.63
CA PHE A 176 13.31 8.16 8.21
C PHE A 176 13.17 9.39 7.30
N TRP A 177 12.10 10.17 7.46
CA TRP A 177 11.88 11.37 6.63
C TRP A 177 12.86 12.49 6.96
N MET A 178 13.19 12.68 8.24
CA MET A 178 14.18 13.66 8.68
C MET A 178 15.52 13.38 8.01
N PHE A 179 16.03 12.15 8.07
CA PHE A 179 17.30 11.82 7.42
C PHE A 179 17.24 11.94 5.89
N LEU A 180 16.12 11.60 5.26
CA LEU A 180 15.96 11.67 3.80
C LEU A 180 15.96 13.12 3.30
N SER A 181 15.38 14.05 4.03
CA SER A 181 15.30 15.47 3.65
C SER A 181 16.47 16.31 4.15
N TRP A 182 16.93 16.09 5.39
CA TRP A 182 17.92 16.96 6.03
C TRP A 182 19.37 16.60 5.72
N ILE A 183 19.73 15.32 5.55
CA ILE A 183 21.12 14.94 5.24
C ILE A 183 21.61 15.59 3.94
N PRO A 184 20.87 15.52 2.81
CA PRO A 184 21.32 16.14 1.57
C PRO A 184 21.47 17.65 1.71
N LEU A 185 20.51 18.30 2.38
CA LEU A 185 20.53 19.74 2.61
C LEU A 185 21.70 20.17 3.50
N PHE A 186 22.00 19.41 4.56
CA PHE A 186 23.10 19.68 5.47
C PHE A 186 24.47 19.52 4.79
N LEU A 187 24.67 18.45 4.02
CA LEU A 187 25.92 18.21 3.28
C LEU A 187 26.16 19.26 2.19
N LEU A 188 25.09 19.72 1.52
CA LEU A 188 25.17 20.77 0.50
C LEU A 188 25.52 22.13 1.11
N THR A 189 24.89 22.49 2.24
CA THR A 189 25.02 23.83 2.84
C THR A 189 26.32 24.01 3.62
N GLN A 190 26.75 23.01 4.40
CA GLN A 190 27.93 23.12 5.26
C GLN A 190 29.23 22.67 4.58
N TYR A 191 29.17 21.57 3.82
CA TYR A 191 30.37 20.95 3.23
C TYR A 191 30.52 21.19 1.73
N ARG A 192 29.55 21.86 1.08
CA ARG A 192 29.50 22.11 -0.40
C ARG A 192 29.83 20.85 -1.22
N VAL A 193 29.49 19.67 -0.70
CA VAL A 193 29.79 18.41 -1.35
C VAL A 193 28.87 18.25 -2.56
N ASP A 194 29.44 17.81 -3.67
CA ASP A 194 28.69 17.56 -4.90
C ASP A 194 27.52 16.57 -4.65
N ILE A 195 26.38 16.84 -5.29
CA ILE A 195 25.10 16.14 -5.07
C ILE A 195 25.26 14.62 -5.28
N LYS A 196 26.16 14.21 -6.18
CA LYS A 196 26.44 12.80 -6.48
C LYS A 196 27.01 12.05 -5.27
N SER A 197 27.93 12.64 -4.52
CA SER A 197 28.56 12.00 -3.36
C SER A 197 27.61 11.92 -2.16
N SER A 198 26.78 12.95 -1.97
CA SER A 198 25.71 12.93 -0.96
C SER A 198 24.65 11.86 -1.26
N ALA A 199 24.29 11.66 -2.53
CA ALA A 199 23.34 10.62 -2.92
C ALA A 199 23.87 9.20 -2.62
N ILE A 200 25.17 8.95 -2.84
CA ILE A 200 25.82 7.66 -2.52
C ILE A 200 25.82 7.41 -1.00
N PHE A 201 26.12 8.42 -0.19
CA PHE A 201 26.07 8.31 1.26
C PHE A 201 24.65 8.00 1.77
N THR A 202 23.65 8.74 1.28
CA THR A 202 22.24 8.50 1.59
C THR A 202 21.78 7.10 1.16
N ALA A 203 22.18 6.63 -0.03
CA ALA A 203 21.90 5.27 -0.48
C ALA A 203 22.53 4.20 0.44
N SER A 204 23.72 4.46 0.96
CA SER A 204 24.45 3.57 1.87
C SER A 204 23.73 3.42 3.23
N VAL A 205 23.24 4.52 3.79
CA VAL A 205 22.41 4.51 5.02
C VAL A 205 21.15 3.65 4.83
N PHE A 206 20.51 3.74 3.66
CA PHE A 206 19.33 2.94 3.36
C PHE A 206 19.63 1.46 3.09
N PHE A 207 20.78 1.16 2.50
CA PHE A 207 21.24 -0.21 2.32
C PHE A 207 21.50 -0.90 3.66
N PHE A 208 22.17 -0.22 4.61
CA PHE A 208 22.37 -0.74 5.97
C PHE A 208 21.06 -0.97 6.73
N ARG A 209 20.05 -0.11 6.52
CA ARG A 209 18.70 -0.35 7.07
C ARG A 209 18.05 -1.62 6.49
N ARG A 210 18.34 -1.98 5.24
CA ARG A 210 17.81 -3.18 4.59
C ARG A 210 18.45 -4.44 5.14
N SER A 211 19.76 -4.44 5.40
CA SER A 211 20.52 -5.58 5.93
C SER A 211 20.20 -5.87 7.40
N GLY A 212 19.96 -4.84 8.23
CA GLY A 212 19.53 -5.02 9.62
C GLY A 212 18.22 -5.82 9.79
N ARG A 213 17.33 -5.80 8.79
CA ARG A 213 16.07 -6.59 8.79
C ARG A 213 16.26 -8.08 8.47
N PHE A 214 17.42 -8.50 7.96
CA PHE A 214 17.71 -9.92 7.72
C PHE A 214 18.29 -10.61 8.96
N GLY A 215 18.93 -9.87 9.88
CA GLY A 215 19.47 -10.42 11.14
C GLY A 215 18.42 -10.85 12.17
N GLY A 216 17.18 -10.35 12.06
CA GLY A 216 16.07 -10.71 12.96
C GLY A 216 15.40 -12.05 12.68
N ARG A 217 15.95 -12.88 11.77
CA ARG A 217 15.45 -14.24 11.46
C ARG A 217 16.27 -15.36 12.12
N VAL A 218 17.24 -15.02 12.97
CA VAL A 218 18.13 -15.99 13.65
C VAL A 218 17.82 -16.07 15.15
N GLY A 219 16.65 -15.57 15.57
CA GLY A 219 16.19 -15.55 16.96
C GLY A 219 14.78 -16.10 17.10
N GLU A 220 14.54 -17.28 16.54
CA GLU A 220 13.47 -18.22 16.94
C GLU A 220 14.08 -19.62 17.02
#